data_AF-A0A9E5GGB9-F1
#
_entry.id   AF-A0A9E5GGB9-F1
#
_cell.length_a   1.000
_cell.length_b   1.000
_cell.length_c   1.000
_cell.angle_alpha   90.00
_cell.angle_beta   90.00
_cell.angle_gamma   90.00
#
_symmetry.space_group_name_H-M   'P 1'
#
loop_
_entity.id
_entity.type
_entity.pdbx_description
1 polymer ?
#
loop_
_entity_poly.entity_id
_entity_poly.type
_entity_poly.pdbx_seq_one_letter_code
_entity_poly.pdbx_strand_id
1 'polypeptide(L)'
;MIEAPQRFNENPEKATEIKKNSTEYFGIDQDGVAKSVTAEILLTKANVGLSNVPNVSTNNQTPTYTTAAELAALTSGETLTLAFGKIAKSVLKTIQFLGNLSNYGGLSIASDGSIDDILMSGLYTGASGATGSPEVSDLYLIHINSNTGSTAAWQIAIAIDTGKIYLRTKASSSWGAWNAGITATELGYISGATSNLQDQITEVKGSGWTDENLVDHEERLDTLEGDDATEGSVAKTVKDAVEPIKGSGWTDETVKGNAEAIAGKENLANKKSTLVENSEIYYPNQKAVNDGLNLTMAEMMGFAPRNLMDVFGTSTVADTFEAVRASVIGGDFSKLRLGDYIDLDTFTVLNWHNGVHYSTPPTELNPSTWDTNVTVEKNSNLNTRVEIVGFDDYYYIGNTAYPTAHHVTFMFQNIPLVAPFNVVNPPTGTSPWSTTVGGYAGSELKAHLGNIYTALASQFGSATPLAVDRYVATHNSSQWCGSEQIFLPTNQNIFGDTGFAHANRGVGTQRQFALFSLNPSKIMKRRNGSSPRQTWWLAEPSEGSSTNFTFVSGFGHPYYYYSSYALGVVPAFLI
;
A
#
# COMPACT_ATOMS: atom_id res chain seq x y z
N MET A 1 21.28 -67.41 89.04
CA MET A 1 20.97 -66.64 87.82
C MET A 1 19.55 -66.16 87.98
N ILE A 2 19.37 -64.87 88.24
CA ILE A 2 18.06 -64.22 88.35
C ILE A 2 18.14 -63.04 87.37
N GLU A 3 17.29 -63.08 86.36
CA GLU A 3 17.27 -62.17 85.21
C GLU A 3 17.02 -60.72 85.65
N ALA A 4 17.61 -59.78 84.91
CA ALA A 4 17.50 -58.35 85.14
C ALA A 4 16.06 -57.86 84.91
N PRO A 5 15.59 -56.85 85.67
CA PRO A 5 14.25 -56.28 85.52
C PRO A 5 14.07 -55.58 84.17
N GLN A 6 13.02 -55.97 83.44
CA GLN A 6 12.66 -55.40 82.13
C GLN A 6 11.95 -54.04 82.27
N ARG A 7 12.15 -53.16 81.29
CA ARG A 7 11.63 -51.77 81.31
C ARG A 7 10.15 -51.74 80.91
N PHE A 8 9.41 -50.76 81.41
CA PHE A 8 7.93 -50.62 81.27
C PHE A 8 7.41 -50.62 79.82
N ASN A 9 8.27 -50.30 78.87
CA ASN A 9 7.99 -50.24 77.44
C ASN A 9 8.16 -51.58 76.69
N GLU A 10 8.57 -52.66 77.37
CA GLU A 10 8.89 -53.94 76.73
C GLU A 10 7.77 -55.00 76.84
N ASN A 11 6.88 -54.93 77.85
CA ASN A 11 5.63 -55.73 77.90
C ASN A 11 4.63 -55.23 78.97
N PRO A 12 3.54 -54.53 78.61
CA PRO A 12 2.63 -53.87 79.57
C PRO A 12 1.72 -54.81 80.37
N GLU A 13 1.60 -56.09 80.03
CA GLU A 13 0.70 -57.03 80.72
C GLU A 13 1.31 -57.73 81.96
N LYS A 14 2.59 -57.48 82.27
CA LYS A 14 3.29 -58.03 83.46
C LYS A 14 3.82 -56.96 84.43
N ALA A 15 3.43 -55.70 84.28
CA ALA A 15 3.74 -54.64 85.26
C ALA A 15 2.76 -54.71 86.44
N THR A 16 3.02 -55.63 87.37
CA THR A 16 2.27 -55.76 88.64
C THR A 16 2.51 -54.57 89.58
N GLU A 17 1.45 -53.81 89.84
CA GLU A 17 1.06 -53.12 91.09
C GLU A 17 2.16 -52.63 92.06
N ILE A 18 2.24 -51.30 92.24
CA ILE A 18 2.60 -50.74 93.56
C ILE A 18 1.34 -50.85 94.43
N LYS A 19 1.40 -51.74 95.43
CA LYS A 19 0.31 -52.05 96.36
C LYS A 19 -0.25 -50.80 97.03
N LYS A 20 -1.56 -50.68 96.86
CA LYS A 20 -2.51 -49.84 97.60
C LYS A 20 -2.69 -50.39 99.02
N ASN A 21 -2.27 -49.65 100.04
CA ASN A 21 -2.92 -49.71 101.35
C ASN A 21 -3.84 -48.48 101.44
N SER A 22 -5.09 -48.70 101.83
CA SER A 22 -6.26 -47.88 101.51
C SER A 22 -6.32 -46.42 102.03
N THR A 23 -5.19 -45.72 102.24
CA THR A 23 -5.22 -44.34 102.74
C THR A 23 -4.06 -43.41 102.31
N GLU A 24 -2.98 -43.85 101.61
CA GLU A 24 -1.89 -42.94 101.17
C GLU A 24 -1.26 -43.35 99.81
N TYR A 25 -0.88 -42.37 98.96
CA TYR A 25 -0.14 -42.58 97.70
C TYR A 25 1.29 -42.03 97.82
N PHE A 26 2.28 -42.75 97.30
CA PHE A 26 3.69 -42.31 97.26
C PHE A 26 4.10 -41.94 95.83
N GLY A 27 4.58 -40.70 95.62
CA GLY A 27 5.14 -40.22 94.37
C GLY A 27 6.64 -39.93 94.51
N ILE A 28 7.40 -40.03 93.42
CA ILE A 28 8.84 -39.73 93.39
C ILE A 28 9.03 -38.25 92.98
N ASP A 29 9.82 -37.47 93.72
CA ASP A 29 10.14 -36.09 93.33
C ASP A 29 11.24 -36.01 92.25
N GLN A 30 11.54 -34.81 91.78
CA GLN A 30 12.51 -34.53 90.70
C GLN A 30 13.94 -35.00 90.99
N ASP A 31 14.23 -35.40 92.23
CA ASP A 31 15.51 -35.93 92.68
C ASP A 31 15.47 -37.45 92.94
N GLY A 32 14.37 -38.13 92.61
CA GLY A 32 14.26 -39.59 92.71
C GLY A 32 13.82 -40.10 94.09
N VAL A 33 13.31 -39.25 94.99
CA VAL A 33 12.91 -39.63 96.35
C VAL A 33 11.40 -39.83 96.48
N ALA A 34 10.96 -40.96 97.04
CA ALA A 34 9.55 -41.23 97.31
C ALA A 34 9.01 -40.38 98.49
N LYS A 35 7.96 -39.60 98.25
CA LYS A 35 7.23 -38.78 99.24
C LYS A 35 5.73 -39.14 99.27
N SER A 36 5.13 -39.12 100.45
CA SER A 36 3.67 -39.28 100.63
C SER A 36 2.92 -38.06 100.10
N VAL A 37 2.03 -38.25 99.14
CA VAL A 37 1.22 -37.19 98.54
C VAL A 37 -0.15 -37.17 99.21
N THR A 38 -0.44 -36.09 99.95
CA THR A 38 -1.78 -35.80 100.48
C THR A 38 -2.69 -35.41 99.31
N ALA A 39 -3.86 -36.05 99.26
CA ALA A 39 -4.97 -35.84 98.32
C ALA A 39 -4.79 -34.76 97.21
N GLU A 40 -4.67 -35.27 95.97
CA GLU A 40 -5.28 -34.66 94.77
C GLU A 40 -4.66 -33.36 94.20
N ILE A 41 -3.46 -33.47 93.60
CA ILE A 41 -3.19 -32.72 92.36
C ILE A 41 -3.30 -33.73 91.21
N LEU A 42 -4.52 -33.93 90.69
CA LEU A 42 -4.65 -34.48 89.35
C LEU A 42 -3.96 -33.49 88.40
N LEU A 43 -2.81 -33.87 87.83
CA LEU A 43 -2.25 -33.13 86.69
C LEU A 43 -3.30 -33.16 85.57
N THR A 44 -3.98 -32.04 85.36
CA THR A 44 -4.88 -31.87 84.23
C THR A 44 -4.06 -31.49 83.00
N LYS A 45 -4.59 -31.71 81.79
CA LYS A 45 -3.95 -31.24 80.55
C LYS A 45 -3.60 -29.75 80.58
N ALA A 46 -4.33 -28.95 81.37
CA ALA A 46 -4.05 -27.53 81.53
C ALA A 46 -2.79 -27.22 82.32
N ASN A 47 -2.42 -28.07 83.29
CA ASN A 47 -1.23 -27.86 84.10
C ASN A 47 0.09 -28.03 83.31
N VAL A 48 0.05 -28.69 82.15
CA VAL A 48 1.21 -28.95 81.27
C VAL A 48 1.11 -28.26 79.91
N GLY A 49 0.21 -27.27 79.76
CA GLY A 49 0.06 -26.51 78.52
C GLY A 49 -0.56 -27.30 77.34
N LEU A 50 -1.18 -28.45 77.63
CA LEU A 50 -1.79 -29.34 76.63
C LEU A 50 -3.33 -29.21 76.59
N SER A 51 -3.91 -28.15 77.16
CA SER A 51 -5.37 -27.94 77.21
C SER A 51 -6.04 -28.06 75.85
N ASN A 52 -5.37 -27.57 74.80
CA ASN A 52 -5.89 -27.54 73.43
C ASN A 52 -5.43 -28.73 72.59
N VAL A 53 -4.76 -29.72 73.19
CA VAL A 53 -4.30 -30.93 72.50
C VAL A 53 -5.33 -32.06 72.72
N PRO A 54 -6.05 -32.48 71.67
CA PRO A 54 -6.96 -33.62 71.75
C PRO A 54 -6.21 -34.88 72.17
N ASN A 55 -6.76 -35.67 73.08
CA ASN A 55 -6.16 -36.95 73.49
C ASN A 55 -6.60 -38.03 72.50
N VAL A 56 -5.92 -38.07 71.37
CA VAL A 56 -6.07 -39.12 70.35
C VAL A 56 -4.75 -39.88 70.25
N SER A 57 -4.80 -41.18 69.93
CA SER A 57 -3.59 -41.96 69.68
C SER A 57 -2.80 -41.32 68.53
N THR A 58 -1.47 -41.42 68.55
CA THR A 58 -0.57 -40.81 67.53
C THR A 58 -1.02 -41.11 66.09
N ASN A 59 -1.51 -42.31 65.83
CA ASN A 59 -1.95 -42.74 64.49
C ASN A 59 -3.32 -42.16 64.06
N ASN A 60 -4.07 -41.52 64.96
CA ASN A 60 -5.43 -41.02 64.74
C ASN A 60 -5.51 -39.49 64.88
N GLN A 61 -4.40 -38.77 64.75
CA GLN A 61 -4.40 -37.31 64.69
C GLN A 61 -5.01 -36.82 63.37
N THR A 62 -5.93 -35.85 63.45
CA THR A 62 -6.56 -35.24 62.27
C THR A 62 -5.88 -33.92 61.94
N PRO A 63 -5.05 -33.84 60.88
CA PRO A 63 -4.41 -32.58 60.49
C PRO A 63 -5.43 -31.60 59.89
N THR A 64 -5.32 -30.33 60.25
CA THR A 64 -6.04 -29.23 59.57
C THR A 64 -5.08 -28.53 58.63
N TYR A 65 -5.44 -28.40 57.35
CA TYR A 65 -4.61 -27.79 56.32
C TYR A 65 -5.46 -26.99 55.32
N THR A 66 -4.79 -26.07 54.62
CA THR A 66 -5.36 -25.37 53.45
C THR A 66 -4.59 -25.83 52.22
N THR A 67 -5.28 -26.25 51.16
CA THR A 67 -4.65 -26.64 49.90
C THR A 67 -3.78 -25.52 49.34
N ALA A 68 -2.56 -25.84 48.93
CA ALA A 68 -1.65 -24.86 48.35
C ALA A 68 -2.22 -24.28 47.03
N ALA A 69 -1.96 -22.99 46.78
CA ALA A 69 -2.38 -22.32 45.56
C ALA A 69 -1.75 -22.97 44.31
N GLU A 70 -0.47 -23.33 44.39
CA GLU A 70 0.33 -23.88 43.30
C GLU A 70 0.98 -25.23 43.65
N LEU A 71 1.33 -26.01 42.63
CA LEU A 71 2.07 -27.26 42.79
C LEU A 71 3.53 -26.94 43.10
N ALA A 72 4.01 -27.36 44.27
CA ALA A 72 5.37 -27.07 44.74
C ALA A 72 5.97 -28.25 45.50
N ALA A 73 7.29 -28.39 45.46
CA ALA A 73 8.03 -29.42 46.20
C ALA A 73 8.00 -29.17 47.73
N LEU A 74 8.12 -30.25 48.49
CA LEU A 74 8.27 -30.18 49.95
C LEU A 74 9.65 -29.62 50.33
N THR A 75 9.69 -28.84 51.39
CA THR A 75 10.92 -28.23 51.92
C THR A 75 11.13 -28.68 53.36
N SER A 76 12.31 -29.23 53.68
CA SER A 76 12.63 -29.67 55.04
C SER A 76 12.53 -28.51 56.05
N GLY A 77 11.86 -28.75 57.18
CA GLY A 77 11.66 -27.76 58.23
C GLY A 77 10.41 -26.88 58.07
N GLU A 78 9.61 -27.06 57.01
CA GLU A 78 8.34 -26.34 56.87
C GLU A 78 7.26 -26.82 57.87
N THR A 79 6.27 -25.96 58.14
CA THR A 79 5.18 -26.31 59.06
C THR A 79 4.32 -27.43 58.46
N LEU A 80 3.76 -28.30 59.32
CA LEU A 80 2.90 -29.40 58.88
C LEU A 80 1.72 -28.92 58.03
N THR A 81 1.15 -27.75 58.34
CA THR A 81 0.07 -27.13 57.55
C THR A 81 0.48 -26.86 56.10
N LEU A 82 1.71 -26.39 55.85
CA LEU A 82 2.21 -26.12 54.50
C LEU A 82 2.52 -27.43 53.76
N ALA A 83 3.17 -28.38 54.43
CA ALA A 83 3.48 -29.69 53.86
C ALA A 83 2.20 -30.43 53.44
N PHE A 84 1.19 -30.51 54.32
CA PHE A 84 -0.10 -31.11 54.00
C PHE A 84 -0.84 -30.34 52.90
N GLY A 85 -0.74 -29.01 52.87
CA GLY A 85 -1.32 -28.18 51.79
C GLY A 85 -0.74 -28.49 50.40
N LYS A 86 0.59 -28.67 50.31
CA LYS A 86 1.28 -29.06 49.06
C LYS A 86 0.94 -30.49 48.64
N ILE A 87 0.93 -31.43 49.60
CA ILE A 87 0.53 -32.82 49.35
C ILE A 87 -0.91 -32.86 48.83
N ALA A 88 -1.84 -32.14 49.47
CA ALA A 88 -3.22 -32.04 49.03
C ALA A 88 -3.35 -31.49 47.60
N LYS A 89 -2.54 -30.49 47.23
CA LYS A 89 -2.52 -29.95 45.86
C LYS A 89 -2.00 -30.96 44.84
N SER A 90 -0.95 -31.70 45.19
CA SER A 90 -0.40 -32.77 44.35
C SER A 90 -1.44 -33.88 44.11
N VAL A 91 -2.06 -34.37 45.19
CA VAL A 91 -3.13 -35.39 45.12
C VAL A 91 -4.31 -34.87 44.29
N LEU A 92 -4.74 -33.62 44.47
CA LEU A 92 -5.80 -33.02 43.66
C LEU A 92 -5.44 -33.00 42.17
N LYS A 93 -4.19 -32.66 41.82
CA LYS A 93 -3.70 -32.68 40.43
C LYS A 93 -3.62 -34.09 39.86
N THR A 94 -3.20 -35.07 40.65
CA THR A 94 -3.20 -36.48 40.24
C THR A 94 -4.63 -36.99 40.02
N ILE A 95 -5.58 -36.65 40.90
CA ILE A 95 -7.00 -36.98 40.72
C ILE A 95 -7.54 -36.33 39.44
N GLN A 96 -7.22 -35.06 39.19
CA GLN A 96 -7.59 -34.38 37.94
C GLN A 96 -6.96 -35.05 36.71
N PHE A 97 -5.69 -35.46 36.78
CA PHE A 97 -5.01 -36.16 35.70
C PHE A 97 -5.64 -37.54 35.41
N LEU A 98 -5.93 -38.32 36.44
CA LEU A 98 -6.59 -39.63 36.30
C LEU A 98 -8.04 -39.50 35.81
N GLY A 99 -8.76 -38.47 36.28
CA GLY A 99 -10.08 -38.10 35.75
C GLY A 99 -10.01 -37.65 34.28
N ASN A 100 -8.93 -36.97 33.88
CA ASN A 100 -8.72 -36.60 32.47
C ASN A 100 -8.26 -37.79 31.61
N LEU A 101 -7.54 -38.75 32.15
CA LEU A 101 -7.20 -39.99 31.42
C LEU A 101 -8.46 -40.81 31.10
N SER A 102 -9.46 -40.77 31.99
CA SER A 102 -10.80 -41.27 31.70
C SER A 102 -11.57 -40.41 30.68
N ASN A 103 -11.20 -39.12 30.53
CA ASN A 103 -11.76 -38.22 29.50
C ASN A 103 -11.11 -38.35 28.12
N TYR A 104 -9.85 -38.80 28.02
CA TYR A 104 -9.14 -39.02 26.74
C TYR A 104 -9.24 -40.45 26.19
N GLY A 105 -10.33 -41.15 26.55
CA GLY A 105 -10.96 -42.14 25.67
C GLY A 105 -10.40 -43.56 25.65
N GLY A 106 -9.51 -43.97 26.56
CA GLY A 106 -9.05 -45.37 26.65
C GLY A 106 -10.08 -46.36 27.22
N LEU A 107 -11.34 -46.33 26.76
CA LEU A 107 -12.43 -47.19 27.22
C LEU A 107 -12.89 -48.13 26.10
N SER A 108 -13.00 -49.42 26.41
CA SER A 108 -13.60 -50.41 25.52
C SER A 108 -15.12 -50.23 25.51
N ILE A 109 -15.71 -50.01 24.33
CA ILE A 109 -17.16 -49.99 24.15
C ILE A 109 -17.61 -51.45 24.07
N ALA A 110 -18.45 -51.86 25.02
CA ALA A 110 -19.00 -53.21 25.07
C ALA A 110 -19.92 -53.47 23.87
N SER A 111 -20.20 -54.75 23.59
CA SER A 111 -21.00 -55.17 22.43
C SER A 111 -22.46 -54.69 22.49
N ASP A 112 -22.96 -54.35 23.67
CA ASP A 112 -24.28 -53.72 23.89
C ASP A 112 -24.22 -52.18 23.98
N GLY A 113 -23.03 -51.59 23.83
CA GLY A 113 -22.79 -50.16 23.82
C GLY A 113 -23.13 -49.49 22.48
N SER A 114 -22.95 -48.17 22.41
CA SER A 114 -23.22 -47.35 21.24
C SER A 114 -22.03 -46.45 20.90
N ILE A 115 -21.54 -46.58 19.67
CA ILE A 115 -20.44 -45.76 19.13
C ILE A 115 -20.93 -44.34 18.81
N ASP A 116 -22.23 -44.18 18.58
CA ASP A 116 -22.86 -42.90 18.25
C ASP A 116 -22.92 -41.95 19.46
N ASP A 117 -22.90 -42.51 20.67
CA ASP A 117 -23.04 -41.80 21.94
C ASP A 117 -21.71 -41.34 22.55
N ILE A 118 -20.58 -41.56 21.85
CA ILE A 118 -19.28 -41.05 22.28
C ILE A 118 -19.30 -39.53 22.22
N LEU A 119 -19.03 -38.90 23.37
CA LEU A 119 -19.05 -37.44 23.52
C LEU A 119 -17.65 -36.82 23.57
N MET A 120 -16.61 -37.58 23.87
CA MET A 120 -15.26 -37.05 24.10
C MET A 120 -14.29 -37.48 22.99
N SER A 121 -13.44 -36.56 22.56
CA SER A 121 -12.35 -36.86 21.61
C SER A 121 -11.39 -37.88 22.21
N GLY A 122 -11.02 -38.91 21.45
CA GLY A 122 -10.14 -39.97 21.94
C GLY A 122 -10.01 -41.16 21.00
N LEU A 123 -9.27 -42.15 21.46
CA LEU A 123 -9.01 -43.43 20.78
C LEU A 123 -9.74 -44.56 21.51
N TYR A 124 -10.69 -45.20 20.86
CA TYR A 124 -11.57 -46.21 21.45
C TYR A 124 -11.40 -47.56 20.76
N THR A 125 -11.79 -48.64 21.45
CA THR A 125 -12.03 -49.95 20.84
C THR A 125 -13.52 -50.24 20.90
N GLY A 126 -14.12 -50.59 19.76
CA GLY A 126 -15.52 -51.00 19.67
C GLY A 126 -15.62 -52.52 19.53
N ALA A 127 -16.38 -53.16 20.41
CA ALA A 127 -16.72 -54.56 20.23
C ALA A 127 -17.73 -54.76 19.10
N SER A 128 -17.62 -55.90 18.42
CA SER A 128 -18.57 -56.42 17.45
C SER A 128 -20.00 -56.35 17.99
N GLY A 129 -20.87 -55.66 17.25
CA GLY A 129 -22.29 -55.50 17.60
C GLY A 129 -22.68 -54.18 18.29
N ALA A 130 -21.72 -53.31 18.63
CA ALA A 130 -22.04 -51.99 19.16
C ALA A 130 -22.92 -51.18 18.18
N THR A 131 -23.90 -50.46 18.72
CA THR A 131 -24.83 -49.65 17.94
C THR A 131 -24.07 -48.54 17.19
N GLY A 132 -24.35 -48.40 15.88
CA GLY A 132 -23.67 -47.43 15.02
C GLY A 132 -22.34 -47.92 14.42
N SER A 133 -21.95 -49.17 14.65
CA SER A 133 -20.76 -49.78 14.02
C SER A 133 -20.92 -49.91 12.49
N PRO A 134 -19.87 -49.64 11.68
CA PRO A 134 -19.92 -49.84 10.23
C PRO A 134 -19.96 -51.31 9.78
N GLU A 135 -19.40 -52.22 10.58
CA GLU A 135 -19.39 -53.66 10.32
C GLU A 135 -19.53 -54.46 11.62
N VAL A 136 -19.72 -55.77 11.50
CA VAL A 136 -19.98 -56.69 12.63
C VAL A 136 -18.72 -57.19 13.34
N SER A 137 -17.52 -56.73 12.95
CA SER A 137 -16.25 -57.10 13.60
C SER A 137 -15.83 -56.10 14.66
N ASP A 138 -14.93 -56.51 15.57
CA ASP A 138 -14.27 -55.58 16.48
C ASP A 138 -13.51 -54.50 15.68
N LEU A 139 -13.43 -53.30 16.22
CA LEU A 139 -12.84 -52.15 15.54
C LEU A 139 -12.00 -51.27 16.45
N TYR A 140 -10.99 -50.64 15.86
CA TYR A 140 -10.36 -49.46 16.42
C TYR A 140 -11.08 -48.21 15.92
N LEU A 141 -11.37 -47.28 16.82
CA LEU A 141 -12.11 -46.07 16.51
C LEU A 141 -11.33 -44.85 16.98
N ILE A 142 -11.21 -43.88 16.09
CA ILE A 142 -10.80 -42.52 16.44
C ILE A 142 -12.05 -41.65 16.42
N HIS A 143 -12.36 -40.99 17.54
CA HIS A 143 -13.43 -40.01 17.62
C HIS A 143 -12.84 -38.63 17.91
N ILE A 144 -13.27 -37.62 17.17
CA ILE A 144 -12.82 -36.23 17.32
C ILE A 144 -14.05 -35.32 17.38
N ASN A 145 -14.31 -34.74 18.55
CA ASN A 145 -15.36 -33.75 18.78
C ASN A 145 -14.82 -32.32 18.56
N SER A 146 -15.64 -31.40 18.05
CA SER A 146 -15.23 -30.04 17.65
C SER A 146 -15.07 -29.02 18.80
N ASN A 147 -14.94 -29.45 20.06
CA ASN A 147 -14.86 -28.59 21.26
C ASN A 147 -16.05 -27.63 21.48
N THR A 148 -17.15 -27.76 20.72
CA THR A 148 -18.34 -26.88 20.75
C THR A 148 -19.61 -27.67 21.07
N GLY A 149 -19.62 -28.42 22.18
CA GLY A 149 -20.78 -29.21 22.61
C GLY A 149 -21.14 -30.38 21.66
N SER A 150 -22.23 -31.08 21.92
CA SER A 150 -22.59 -32.37 21.28
C SER A 150 -23.04 -32.29 19.80
N THR A 151 -22.77 -31.20 19.09
CA THR A 151 -23.38 -30.88 17.77
C THR A 151 -22.56 -31.34 16.57
N ALA A 152 -21.22 -31.43 16.64
CA ALA A 152 -20.39 -31.83 15.50
C ALA A 152 -19.17 -32.67 15.92
N ALA A 153 -18.91 -33.75 15.17
CA ALA A 153 -17.81 -34.69 15.44
C ALA A 153 -17.40 -35.45 14.18
N TRP A 154 -16.23 -36.08 14.21
CA TRP A 154 -15.69 -36.93 13.15
C TRP A 154 -15.29 -38.29 13.72
N GLN A 155 -15.49 -39.35 12.93
CA GLN A 155 -15.09 -40.70 13.30
C GLN A 155 -14.39 -41.42 12.16
N ILE A 156 -13.34 -42.16 12.54
CA ILE A 156 -12.63 -43.11 11.68
C ILE A 156 -12.67 -44.46 12.39
N ALA A 157 -13.21 -45.48 11.75
CA ALA A 157 -13.22 -46.85 12.26
C ALA A 157 -12.34 -47.74 11.39
N ILE A 158 -11.57 -48.62 12.02
CA ILE A 158 -10.74 -49.61 11.34
C ILE A 158 -11.17 -50.97 11.85
N ALA A 159 -11.75 -51.78 10.97
CA ALA A 159 -12.14 -53.15 11.30
C ALA A 159 -10.87 -53.99 11.54
N ILE A 160 -10.77 -54.64 12.70
CA ILE A 160 -9.57 -55.38 13.10
C ILE A 160 -9.33 -56.60 12.20
N ASP A 161 -10.42 -57.29 11.82
CA ASP A 161 -10.31 -58.54 11.07
C ASP A 161 -10.08 -58.31 9.57
N THR A 162 -10.70 -57.26 9.01
CA THR A 162 -10.67 -56.99 7.57
C THR A 162 -9.67 -55.91 7.17
N GLY A 163 -9.17 -55.13 8.13
CA GLY A 163 -8.30 -53.97 7.90
C GLY A 163 -8.99 -52.83 7.14
N LYS A 164 -10.31 -52.93 6.89
CA LYS A 164 -11.06 -51.91 6.17
C LYS A 164 -11.20 -50.65 7.03
N ILE A 165 -11.05 -49.52 6.37
CA ILE A 165 -11.11 -48.20 7.01
C ILE A 165 -12.45 -47.55 6.63
N TYR A 166 -13.17 -47.05 7.62
CA TYR A 166 -14.44 -46.35 7.46
C TYR A 166 -14.34 -44.94 7.99
N LEU A 167 -14.98 -43.99 7.32
CA LEU A 167 -15.03 -42.59 7.75
C LEU A 167 -16.48 -42.07 7.77
N ARG A 168 -16.83 -41.31 8.79
CA ARG A 168 -18.11 -40.58 8.87
C ARG A 168 -18.00 -39.30 9.70
N THR A 169 -19.04 -38.46 9.61
CA THR A 169 -19.15 -37.18 10.32
C THR A 169 -20.50 -37.05 11.02
N LYS A 170 -20.53 -36.30 12.13
CA LYS A 170 -21.74 -35.87 12.85
C LYS A 170 -21.96 -34.38 12.57
N ALA A 171 -23.18 -34.02 12.18
CA ALA A 171 -23.59 -32.63 12.00
C ALA A 171 -24.95 -32.41 12.65
N SER A 172 -25.13 -31.27 13.34
CA SER A 172 -26.38 -30.91 14.04
C SER A 172 -26.93 -32.03 14.91
N SER A 173 -26.05 -32.67 15.68
CA SER A 173 -26.36 -33.79 16.59
C SER A 173 -26.76 -35.12 15.92
N SER A 174 -26.68 -35.24 14.58
CA SER A 174 -27.00 -36.47 13.83
C SER A 174 -25.77 -37.05 13.11
N TRP A 175 -25.57 -38.36 13.15
CA TRP A 175 -24.47 -39.04 12.43
C TRP A 175 -24.85 -39.33 10.98
N GLY A 176 -23.92 -39.04 10.06
CA GLY A 176 -24.00 -39.46 8.66
C GLY A 176 -23.63 -40.95 8.48
N ALA A 177 -23.88 -41.48 7.28
CA ALA A 177 -23.52 -42.85 6.93
C ALA A 177 -22.00 -43.06 6.90
N TRP A 178 -21.57 -44.30 7.14
CA TRP A 178 -20.17 -44.69 6.99
C TRP A 178 -19.78 -44.84 5.52
N ASN A 179 -18.63 -44.28 5.15
CA ASN A 179 -18.00 -44.50 3.85
C ASN A 179 -16.85 -45.49 4.00
N ALA A 180 -16.88 -46.62 3.29
CA ALA A 180 -15.81 -47.61 3.27
C ALA A 180 -14.66 -47.20 2.34
N GLY A 181 -13.41 -47.34 2.79
CA GLY A 181 -12.21 -47.22 1.97
C GLY A 181 -11.95 -48.46 1.10
N ILE A 182 -11.21 -48.25 0.00
CA ILE A 182 -10.96 -49.16 -1.15
C ILE A 182 -10.79 -50.64 -0.75
N THR A 183 -11.46 -51.54 -1.46
CA THR A 183 -11.46 -53.00 -1.22
C THR A 183 -10.66 -53.78 -2.27
N ALA A 184 -10.17 -54.98 -1.93
CA ALA A 184 -9.44 -55.86 -2.86
C ALA A 184 -10.22 -56.21 -4.16
N THR A 185 -11.55 -56.08 -4.15
CA THR A 185 -12.41 -56.24 -5.32
C THR A 185 -12.10 -55.23 -6.42
N GLU A 186 -11.69 -54.01 -6.06
CA GLU A 186 -11.32 -52.95 -7.01
C GLU A 186 -9.98 -53.26 -7.72
N LEU A 187 -9.11 -54.10 -7.14
CA LEU A 187 -7.92 -54.64 -7.84
C LEU A 187 -8.28 -55.73 -8.87
N GLY A 188 -9.31 -56.53 -8.60
CA GLY A 188 -9.81 -57.57 -9.53
C GLY A 188 -10.38 -56.98 -10.83
N TYR A 189 -11.07 -55.84 -10.75
CA TYR A 189 -11.55 -55.11 -11.93
C TYR A 189 -10.41 -54.62 -12.83
N ILE A 190 -9.27 -54.25 -12.24
CA ILE A 190 -8.08 -53.83 -13.00
C ILE A 190 -7.43 -55.02 -13.74
N SER A 191 -7.41 -56.20 -13.11
CA SER A 191 -6.92 -57.45 -13.74
C SER A 191 -7.81 -57.93 -14.89
N GLY A 192 -9.14 -57.81 -14.76
CA GLY A 192 -10.08 -58.19 -15.83
C GLY A 192 -10.04 -57.23 -17.02
N ALA A 193 -9.78 -55.94 -16.78
CA ALA A 193 -9.56 -54.98 -17.85
C ALA A 193 -8.29 -55.28 -18.65
N THR A 194 -7.23 -55.77 -18.00
CA THR A 194 -5.96 -56.10 -18.68
C THR A 194 -6.09 -57.33 -19.58
N SER A 195 -6.81 -58.40 -19.16
CA SER A 195 -6.99 -59.57 -20.03
C SER A 195 -7.82 -59.26 -21.28
N ASN A 196 -8.90 -58.47 -21.14
CA ASN A 196 -9.72 -58.05 -22.28
C ASN A 196 -8.91 -57.22 -23.29
N LEU A 197 -8.01 -56.37 -22.82
CA LEU A 197 -7.09 -55.63 -23.69
C LEU A 197 -6.14 -56.58 -24.44
N GLN A 198 -5.65 -57.64 -23.78
CA GLN A 198 -4.82 -58.67 -24.43
C GLN A 198 -5.59 -59.44 -25.52
N ASP A 199 -6.84 -59.79 -25.27
CA ASP A 199 -7.70 -60.52 -26.21
C ASP A 199 -8.05 -59.64 -27.43
N GLN A 200 -8.40 -58.38 -27.21
CA GLN A 200 -8.64 -57.40 -28.29
C GLN A 200 -7.39 -57.17 -29.14
N ILE A 201 -6.19 -57.08 -28.53
CA ILE A 201 -4.92 -56.97 -29.26
C ILE A 201 -4.66 -58.21 -30.12
N THR A 202 -5.10 -59.39 -29.67
CA THR A 202 -4.95 -60.64 -30.43
C THR A 202 -5.92 -60.70 -31.61
N GLU A 203 -7.14 -60.20 -31.44
CA GLU A 203 -8.17 -60.15 -32.49
C GLU A 203 -7.81 -59.16 -33.62
N VAL A 204 -7.12 -58.05 -33.31
CA VAL A 204 -6.59 -57.09 -34.30
C VAL A 204 -5.51 -57.70 -35.20
N LYS A 205 -4.80 -58.76 -34.76
CA LYS A 205 -3.65 -59.31 -35.50
C LYS A 205 -3.99 -60.16 -36.73
N GLY A 206 -5.25 -60.48 -36.99
CA GLY A 206 -5.72 -61.08 -38.26
C GLY A 206 -5.21 -62.50 -38.59
N SER A 207 -6.02 -63.30 -39.29
CA SER A 207 -5.65 -64.66 -39.71
C SER A 207 -4.73 -64.63 -40.94
N GLY A 208 -3.43 -64.89 -40.74
CA GLY A 208 -2.43 -64.90 -41.81
C GLY A 208 -1.13 -64.14 -41.51
N TRP A 209 -0.98 -63.60 -40.29
CA TRP A 209 0.24 -62.95 -39.82
C TRP A 209 1.41 -63.96 -39.79
N THR A 210 2.29 -63.90 -40.80
CA THR A 210 3.47 -64.79 -40.92
C THR A 210 4.71 -64.08 -40.43
N ASP A 211 4.90 -63.99 -39.10
CA ASP A 211 6.10 -63.42 -38.43
C ASP A 211 6.60 -62.03 -38.92
N GLU A 212 5.87 -61.36 -39.83
CA GLU A 212 6.16 -60.00 -40.27
C GLU A 212 5.75 -59.06 -39.14
N ASN A 213 6.72 -58.40 -38.53
CA ASN A 213 6.47 -57.50 -37.42
C ASN A 213 5.94 -56.14 -37.95
N LEU A 214 5.49 -55.26 -37.07
CA LEU A 214 5.13 -53.89 -37.48
C LEU A 214 6.29 -53.15 -38.17
N VAL A 215 7.54 -53.54 -37.89
CA VAL A 215 8.77 -52.96 -38.48
C VAL A 215 8.86 -53.26 -39.97
N ASP A 216 8.38 -54.40 -40.45
CA ASP A 216 8.47 -54.76 -41.88
C ASP A 216 7.45 -53.96 -42.73
N HIS A 217 6.26 -53.69 -42.17
CA HIS A 217 5.32 -52.73 -42.77
C HIS A 217 5.85 -51.31 -42.69
N GLU A 218 6.46 -50.95 -41.56
CA GLU A 218 7.11 -49.64 -41.40
C GLU A 218 8.24 -49.46 -42.40
N GLU A 219 9.06 -50.47 -42.68
CA GLU A 219 10.18 -50.38 -43.64
C GLU A 219 9.69 -50.20 -45.09
N ARG A 220 8.57 -50.85 -45.44
CA ARG A 220 7.90 -50.62 -46.74
C ARG A 220 7.22 -49.26 -46.81
N LEU A 221 6.66 -48.80 -45.70
CA LEU A 221 6.08 -47.47 -45.59
C LEU A 221 7.18 -46.41 -45.69
N ASP A 222 8.30 -46.57 -45.00
CA ASP A 222 9.51 -45.75 -45.06
C ASP A 222 10.05 -45.66 -46.49
N THR A 223 9.99 -46.76 -47.25
CA THR A 223 10.41 -46.74 -48.66
C THR A 223 9.42 -45.96 -49.54
N LEU A 224 8.12 -46.14 -49.34
CA LEU A 224 7.07 -45.43 -50.10
C LEU A 224 7.01 -43.94 -49.76
N GLU A 225 7.18 -43.61 -48.48
CA GLU A 225 7.26 -42.26 -47.91
C GLU A 225 8.68 -41.66 -48.01
N GLY A 226 9.62 -42.42 -48.57
CA GLY A 226 10.99 -41.99 -48.80
C GLY A 226 11.07 -40.70 -49.61
N ASP A 227 12.20 -40.01 -49.48
CA ASP A 227 12.42 -38.72 -50.12
C ASP A 227 12.43 -38.80 -51.66
N ASP A 228 12.57 -37.64 -52.29
CA ASP A 228 12.55 -37.51 -53.75
C ASP A 228 13.77 -38.11 -54.48
N ALA A 229 14.72 -38.69 -53.72
CA ALA A 229 15.88 -39.42 -54.21
C ALA A 229 15.79 -40.94 -54.00
N THR A 230 14.87 -41.41 -53.15
CA THR A 230 14.69 -42.82 -52.81
C THR A 230 13.95 -43.57 -53.92
N GLU A 231 14.58 -44.62 -54.47
CA GLU A 231 13.97 -45.44 -55.51
C GLU A 231 12.73 -46.20 -55.00
N GLY A 232 11.66 -46.15 -55.79
CA GLY A 232 10.35 -46.70 -55.41
C GLY A 232 9.48 -45.79 -54.53
N SER A 233 9.97 -44.62 -54.11
CA SER A 233 9.17 -43.66 -53.35
C SER A 233 8.15 -42.92 -54.22
N VAL A 234 7.05 -42.49 -53.60
CA VAL A 234 6.04 -41.68 -54.27
C VAL A 234 6.58 -40.29 -54.61
N ALA A 235 7.38 -39.70 -53.72
CA ALA A 235 7.96 -38.36 -53.90
C ALA A 235 8.91 -38.30 -55.10
N LYS A 236 9.78 -39.31 -55.27
CA LYS A 236 10.69 -39.41 -56.42
C LYS A 236 9.93 -39.57 -57.72
N THR A 237 8.92 -40.43 -57.74
CA THR A 237 8.05 -40.63 -58.92
C THR A 237 7.38 -39.32 -59.36
N VAL A 238 6.90 -38.52 -58.42
CA VAL A 238 6.29 -37.21 -58.71
C VAL A 238 7.33 -36.20 -59.19
N LYS A 239 8.51 -36.14 -58.56
CA LYS A 239 9.60 -35.24 -58.98
C LYS A 239 10.03 -35.51 -60.42
N ASP A 240 10.30 -36.77 -60.74
CA ASP A 240 10.79 -37.19 -62.06
C ASP A 240 9.74 -36.91 -63.16
N ALA A 241 8.44 -36.94 -62.82
CA ALA A 241 7.37 -36.58 -63.74
C ALA A 241 7.18 -35.06 -63.92
N VAL A 242 7.42 -34.26 -62.87
CA VAL A 242 7.15 -32.80 -62.88
C VAL A 242 8.38 -32.00 -63.33
N GLU A 243 9.60 -32.41 -63.01
CA GLU A 243 10.84 -31.71 -63.38
C GLU A 243 10.92 -31.36 -64.88
N PRO A 244 10.63 -32.27 -65.82
CA PRO A 244 10.67 -31.96 -67.26
C PRO A 244 9.66 -30.89 -67.71
N ILE A 245 8.61 -30.64 -66.92
CA ILE A 245 7.54 -29.68 -67.23
C ILE A 245 7.84 -28.30 -66.60
N LYS A 246 8.74 -28.22 -65.61
CA LYS A 246 9.09 -26.96 -64.95
C LYS A 246 9.97 -26.10 -65.88
N GLY A 247 9.43 -24.98 -66.37
CA GLY A 247 10.20 -23.97 -67.12
C GLY A 247 11.20 -23.21 -66.22
N SER A 248 12.16 -22.51 -66.82
CA SER A 248 13.19 -21.74 -66.11
C SER A 248 12.57 -20.57 -65.33
N GLY A 249 12.40 -20.72 -64.01
CA GLY A 249 11.84 -19.69 -63.12
C GLY A 249 11.08 -20.20 -61.88
N TRP A 250 10.98 -21.51 -61.66
CA TRP A 250 10.34 -22.09 -60.47
C TRP A 250 11.29 -22.08 -59.27
N THR A 251 10.94 -21.36 -58.20
CA THR A 251 11.56 -21.44 -56.87
C THR A 251 10.67 -22.27 -55.94
N ASP A 252 11.21 -22.82 -54.84
CA ASP A 252 10.53 -23.73 -53.90
C ASP A 252 9.39 -23.06 -53.08
N GLU A 253 9.08 -21.79 -53.36
CA GLU A 253 8.04 -21.05 -52.67
C GLU A 253 6.65 -21.48 -53.19
N THR A 254 5.79 -21.95 -52.29
CA THR A 254 4.38 -22.26 -52.59
C THR A 254 3.72 -21.11 -53.39
N VAL A 255 2.65 -21.37 -54.15
CA VAL A 255 1.90 -20.27 -54.84
C VAL A 255 1.52 -19.16 -53.84
N LYS A 256 1.26 -19.55 -52.58
CA LYS A 256 1.10 -18.64 -51.45
C LYS A 256 2.40 -17.89 -51.12
N GLY A 257 3.54 -18.55 -50.97
CA GLY A 257 4.85 -17.92 -50.78
C GLY A 257 5.21 -16.93 -51.89
N ASN A 258 4.94 -17.24 -53.16
CA ASN A 258 5.12 -16.31 -54.27
C ASN A 258 4.13 -15.14 -54.21
N ALA A 259 2.85 -15.39 -53.89
CA ALA A 259 1.87 -14.33 -53.68
C ALA A 259 2.20 -13.45 -52.46
N GLU A 260 2.76 -14.03 -51.40
CA GLU A 260 3.22 -13.35 -50.19
C GLU A 260 4.54 -12.61 -50.42
N ALA A 261 5.43 -13.11 -51.27
CA ALA A 261 6.66 -12.45 -51.68
C ALA A 261 6.36 -11.29 -52.63
N ILE A 262 5.38 -11.44 -53.52
CA ILE A 262 4.86 -10.35 -54.36
C ILE A 262 4.15 -9.33 -53.47
N ALA A 263 3.21 -9.75 -52.61
CA ALA A 263 2.53 -8.86 -51.68
C ALA A 263 3.50 -8.22 -50.68
N GLY A 264 4.57 -8.91 -50.30
CA GLY A 264 5.64 -8.43 -49.43
C GLY A 264 6.53 -7.41 -50.14
N LYS A 265 6.93 -7.67 -51.39
CA LYS A 265 7.66 -6.71 -52.23
C LYS A 265 6.81 -5.50 -52.58
N GLU A 266 5.52 -5.70 -52.84
CA GLU A 266 4.55 -4.63 -53.13
C GLU A 266 4.24 -3.83 -51.85
N ASN A 267 4.12 -4.48 -50.70
CA ASN A 267 4.05 -3.82 -49.40
C ASN A 267 5.36 -3.13 -49.00
N LEU A 268 6.54 -3.64 -49.35
CA LEU A 268 7.83 -2.96 -49.11
C LEU A 268 8.04 -1.80 -50.08
N ALA A 269 7.60 -1.93 -51.33
CA ALA A 269 7.61 -0.85 -52.32
C ALA A 269 6.60 0.26 -51.94
N ASN A 270 5.44 -0.11 -51.40
CA ASN A 270 4.39 0.81 -50.99
C ASN A 270 4.51 1.28 -49.53
N LYS A 271 5.25 0.56 -48.68
CA LYS A 271 5.60 0.91 -47.30
C LYS A 271 7.10 0.68 -47.11
N LYS A 272 7.90 1.67 -47.51
CA LYS A 272 9.31 1.67 -47.18
C LYS A 272 9.48 1.58 -45.65
N SER A 273 10.31 0.65 -45.23
CA SER A 273 10.33 0.02 -43.91
C SER A 273 11.05 0.82 -42.82
N THR A 274 11.22 2.13 -42.97
CA THR A 274 11.78 2.96 -41.89
C THR A 274 11.01 4.25 -41.76
N LEU A 275 10.71 4.64 -40.51
CA LEU A 275 10.07 5.91 -40.14
C LEU A 275 10.85 7.15 -40.62
N VAL A 276 12.08 6.96 -41.11
CA VAL A 276 12.92 7.99 -41.74
C VAL A 276 12.48 8.28 -43.18
N GLU A 277 11.73 7.37 -43.82
CA GLU A 277 11.19 7.55 -45.17
C GLU A 277 9.74 8.01 -45.22
N ASN A 278 9.21 8.57 -44.11
CA ASN A 278 8.04 9.46 -44.10
C ASN A 278 8.38 10.83 -44.74
N SER A 279 9.13 10.82 -45.84
CA SER A 279 9.52 12.03 -46.54
C SER A 279 8.39 12.51 -47.44
N GLU A 280 8.17 13.82 -47.47
CA GLU A 280 7.20 14.51 -48.35
C GLU A 280 7.43 14.26 -49.86
N ILE A 281 8.50 13.54 -50.21
CA ILE A 281 8.94 13.26 -51.58
C ILE A 281 8.09 12.17 -52.24
N TYR A 282 7.60 11.17 -51.49
CA TYR A 282 6.93 9.99 -52.08
C TYR A 282 5.42 9.93 -51.82
N TYR A 283 4.93 10.36 -50.65
CA TYR A 283 3.50 10.30 -50.29
C TYR A 283 3.07 11.55 -49.49
N PRO A 284 2.97 12.73 -50.13
CA PRO A 284 2.71 14.00 -49.43
C PRO A 284 1.37 14.06 -48.68
N ASN A 285 0.40 13.21 -49.04
CA ASN A 285 -0.91 13.15 -48.37
C ASN A 285 -0.92 12.29 -47.10
N GLN A 286 -0.01 11.32 -46.93
CA GLN A 286 -0.10 10.37 -45.81
C GLN A 286 0.42 10.97 -44.51
N LYS A 287 1.48 11.79 -44.58
CA LYS A 287 1.95 12.57 -43.43
C LYS A 287 0.90 13.60 -43.01
N ALA A 288 0.33 14.35 -43.96
CA ALA A 288 -0.73 15.31 -43.68
C ALA A 288 -1.98 14.65 -43.08
N VAL A 289 -2.36 13.46 -43.55
CA VAL A 289 -3.50 12.70 -43.03
C VAL A 289 -3.20 12.12 -41.64
N ASN A 290 -2.03 11.55 -41.41
CA ASN A 290 -1.65 11.00 -40.10
C ASN A 290 -1.45 12.12 -39.07
N ASP A 291 -0.80 13.21 -39.44
CA ASP A 291 -0.68 14.40 -38.61
C ASP A 291 -2.07 14.93 -38.29
N GLY A 292 -2.95 15.09 -39.30
CA GLY A 292 -4.31 15.57 -39.11
C GLY A 292 -5.21 14.67 -38.25
N LEU A 293 -5.08 13.34 -38.35
CA LEU A 293 -5.81 12.36 -37.53
C LEU A 293 -5.29 12.30 -36.09
N ASN A 294 -4.03 12.63 -35.86
CA ASN A 294 -3.41 12.63 -34.53
C ASN A 294 -3.63 13.95 -33.78
N LEU A 295 -4.17 14.99 -34.43
CA LEU A 295 -4.57 16.21 -33.76
C LEU A 295 -5.83 15.96 -32.92
N THR A 296 -5.82 16.44 -31.68
CA THR A 296 -7.01 16.58 -30.86
C THR A 296 -8.01 17.52 -31.54
N MET A 297 -9.29 17.41 -31.19
CA MET A 297 -10.34 18.33 -31.68
C MET A 297 -9.97 19.80 -31.43
N ALA A 298 -9.31 20.10 -30.31
CA ALA A 298 -8.82 21.44 -29.99
C ALA A 298 -7.68 21.88 -30.91
N GLU A 299 -6.77 20.99 -31.30
CA GLU A 299 -5.70 21.28 -32.25
C GLU A 299 -6.25 21.46 -33.68
N MET A 300 -7.16 20.58 -34.12
CA MET A 300 -7.83 20.67 -35.42
C MET A 300 -8.65 21.95 -35.57
N MET A 301 -9.33 22.37 -34.52
CA MET A 301 -10.15 23.59 -34.50
C MET A 301 -9.31 24.85 -34.20
N GLY A 302 -7.99 24.72 -34.02
CA GLY A 302 -7.09 25.86 -33.81
C GLY A 302 -7.19 26.52 -32.43
N PHE A 303 -7.76 25.83 -31.44
CA PHE A 303 -7.95 26.33 -30.08
C PHE A 303 -6.93 25.77 -29.07
N ALA A 304 -6.17 24.73 -29.42
CA ALA A 304 -5.18 24.17 -28.51
C ALA A 304 -3.98 25.11 -28.29
N PRO A 305 -3.40 25.20 -27.09
CA PRO A 305 -2.11 25.85 -26.88
C PRO A 305 -1.01 25.24 -27.79
N ARG A 306 -0.23 26.05 -28.52
CA ARG A 306 0.94 25.57 -29.28
C ARG A 306 2.22 25.97 -28.61
N ASN A 307 3.23 25.11 -28.70
CA ASN A 307 4.59 25.50 -28.39
C ASN A 307 5.12 26.43 -29.49
N LEU A 308 5.54 27.64 -29.14
CA LEU A 308 6.05 28.61 -30.10
C LEU A 308 7.38 28.19 -30.72
N MET A 309 8.16 27.32 -30.07
CA MET A 309 9.36 26.74 -30.68
C MET A 309 9.01 25.97 -31.96
N ASP A 310 7.90 25.22 -31.95
CA ASP A 310 7.41 24.46 -33.10
C ASP A 310 6.78 25.39 -34.15
N VAL A 311 6.07 26.45 -33.72
CA VAL A 311 5.45 27.44 -34.62
C VAL A 311 6.51 28.20 -35.43
N PHE A 312 7.62 28.57 -34.79
CA PHE A 312 8.71 29.31 -35.43
C PHE A 312 9.83 28.42 -35.99
N GLY A 313 9.84 27.12 -35.68
CA GLY A 313 10.89 26.19 -36.11
C GLY A 313 12.25 26.48 -35.46
N THR A 314 12.25 27.01 -34.24
CA THR A 314 13.45 27.42 -33.49
C THR A 314 13.93 26.32 -32.55
N SER A 315 15.24 26.27 -32.29
CA SER A 315 15.85 25.22 -31.46
C SER A 315 16.11 25.63 -30.01
N THR A 316 16.06 26.93 -29.69
CA THR A 316 16.31 27.45 -28.33
C THR A 316 15.21 28.41 -27.89
N VAL A 317 15.05 28.57 -26.56
CA VAL A 317 14.08 29.52 -25.97
C VAL A 317 14.40 30.96 -26.40
N ALA A 318 15.68 31.34 -26.42
CA ALA A 318 16.13 32.66 -26.84
C ALA A 318 15.78 32.97 -28.31
N ASP A 319 16.12 32.07 -29.23
CA ASP A 319 15.79 32.23 -30.65
C ASP A 319 14.27 32.35 -30.86
N THR A 320 13.49 31.68 -30.03
CA THR A 320 12.02 31.73 -30.09
C THR A 320 11.49 33.09 -29.69
N PHE A 321 11.98 33.68 -28.59
CA PHE A 321 11.59 35.05 -28.22
C PHE A 321 12.03 36.07 -29.27
N GLU A 322 13.21 35.90 -29.87
CA GLU A 322 13.67 36.76 -30.97
C GLU A 322 12.76 36.63 -32.19
N ALA A 323 12.36 35.42 -32.56
CA ALA A 323 11.43 35.18 -33.65
C ALA A 323 10.03 35.76 -33.36
N VAL A 324 9.54 35.66 -32.13
CA VAL A 324 8.28 36.29 -31.69
C VAL A 324 8.38 37.81 -31.85
N ARG A 325 9.41 38.44 -31.28
CA ARG A 325 9.61 39.90 -31.37
C ARG A 325 9.72 40.37 -32.82
N ALA A 326 10.49 39.67 -33.64
CA ALA A 326 10.64 39.98 -35.05
C ALA A 326 9.32 39.83 -35.83
N SER A 327 8.45 38.90 -35.44
CA SER A 327 7.15 38.69 -36.09
C SER A 327 6.16 39.81 -35.78
N VAL A 328 6.18 40.35 -34.56
CA VAL A 328 5.16 41.31 -34.10
C VAL A 328 5.56 42.76 -34.24
N ILE A 329 6.86 43.09 -34.39
CA ILE A 329 7.34 44.49 -34.40
C ILE A 329 6.66 45.37 -35.47
N GLY A 330 6.21 44.76 -36.59
CA GLY A 330 5.45 45.41 -37.66
C GLY A 330 3.93 45.44 -37.46
N GLY A 331 3.42 44.98 -36.31
CA GLY A 331 2.00 44.89 -35.99
C GLY A 331 1.28 43.66 -36.55
N ASP A 332 2.01 42.66 -37.06
CA ASP A 332 1.43 41.41 -37.57
C ASP A 332 1.44 40.32 -36.49
N PHE A 333 0.26 40.00 -35.97
CA PHE A 333 0.06 38.95 -35.00
C PHE A 333 -0.47 37.64 -35.60
N SER A 334 -0.60 37.55 -36.93
CA SER A 334 -1.29 36.43 -37.61
C SER A 334 -0.69 35.05 -37.33
N LYS A 335 0.60 34.97 -36.98
CA LYS A 335 1.26 33.72 -36.61
C LYS A 335 0.97 33.26 -35.19
N LEU A 336 0.52 34.17 -34.32
CA LEU A 336 0.36 33.97 -32.89
C LEU A 336 -1.12 33.84 -32.51
N ARG A 337 -1.37 33.13 -31.40
CA ARG A 337 -2.70 33.10 -30.77
C ARG A 337 -2.59 33.14 -29.25
N LEU A 338 -3.68 33.55 -28.61
CA LEU A 338 -3.82 33.49 -27.16
C LEU A 338 -3.59 32.05 -26.68
N GLY A 339 -2.81 31.90 -25.62
CA GLY A 339 -2.47 30.60 -25.04
C GLY A 339 -1.35 29.84 -25.73
N ASP A 340 -0.79 30.31 -26.86
CA ASP A 340 0.51 29.81 -27.32
C ASP A 340 1.56 30.02 -26.23
N TYR A 341 2.52 29.11 -26.12
CA TYR A 341 3.41 29.03 -24.96
C TYR A 341 4.86 28.75 -25.33
N ILE A 342 5.75 29.08 -24.39
CA ILE A 342 7.15 28.69 -24.39
C ILE A 342 7.46 28.04 -23.04
N ASP A 343 8.07 26.86 -23.07
CA ASP A 343 8.62 26.22 -21.87
C ASP A 343 10.06 26.71 -21.65
N LEU A 344 10.24 27.64 -20.71
CA LEU A 344 11.56 28.17 -20.36
C LEU A 344 12.45 27.04 -19.83
N ASP A 345 13.76 27.17 -20.03
CA ASP A 345 14.71 26.25 -19.43
C ASP A 345 14.79 26.45 -17.91
N THR A 346 15.30 25.42 -17.22
CA THR A 346 15.52 25.47 -15.77
C THR A 346 16.34 26.71 -15.42
N PHE A 347 15.83 27.53 -14.50
CA PHE A 347 16.51 28.74 -14.06
C PHE A 347 16.57 28.79 -12.53
N THR A 348 17.56 29.51 -12.03
CA THR A 348 17.77 29.72 -10.60
C THR A 348 17.60 31.19 -10.30
N VAL A 349 16.64 31.51 -9.43
CA VAL A 349 16.41 32.85 -8.90
C VAL A 349 16.94 32.90 -7.48
N LEU A 350 17.65 33.97 -7.14
CA LEU A 350 17.80 34.33 -5.74
C LEU A 350 16.41 34.67 -5.21
N ASN A 351 15.76 33.74 -4.50
CA ASN A 351 14.38 33.91 -4.03
C ASN A 351 14.42 34.50 -2.63
N TRP A 352 13.96 35.73 -2.56
CA TRP A 352 13.83 36.47 -1.32
C TRP A 352 12.62 35.91 -0.59
N HIS A 353 12.87 35.40 0.62
CA HIS A 353 11.93 34.68 1.47
C HIS A 353 11.37 33.40 0.85
N ASN A 354 12.23 32.39 0.74
CA ASN A 354 11.85 31.02 0.44
C ASN A 354 11.12 30.35 1.63
N GLY A 355 9.88 30.77 1.91
CA GLY A 355 9.07 30.30 3.02
C GLY A 355 7.92 29.38 2.58
N VAL A 356 7.65 28.36 3.38
CA VAL A 356 6.56 27.38 3.24
C VAL A 356 5.21 28.06 3.01
N HIS A 357 4.46 27.54 2.05
CA HIS A 357 3.07 27.87 1.76
C HIS A 357 2.21 27.91 3.04
N TYR A 358 1.38 28.95 3.18
CA TYR A 358 0.22 29.09 4.06
C TYR A 358 0.32 28.52 5.48
N SER A 359 0.52 29.40 6.46
CA SER A 359 -0.35 29.54 7.65
C SER A 359 0.34 30.27 8.81
N THR A 360 1.65 30.46 8.75
CA THR A 360 2.39 31.16 9.80
C THR A 360 2.98 32.45 9.24
N PRO A 361 2.62 33.64 9.78
CA PRO A 361 3.48 34.81 9.66
C PRO A 361 4.90 34.39 10.08
N PRO A 362 5.98 34.92 9.49
CA PRO A 362 7.30 34.71 10.04
C PRO A 362 7.32 35.29 11.46
N THR A 363 7.15 34.44 12.48
CA THR A 363 7.12 34.86 13.89
C THR A 363 8.52 34.97 14.47
N GLU A 364 9.54 34.48 13.77
CA GLU A 364 10.94 34.63 14.17
C GLU A 364 11.79 35.04 12.96
N LEU A 365 12.30 36.26 13.04
CA LEU A 365 13.27 36.83 12.10
C LEU A 365 14.58 36.04 12.21
N ASN A 366 14.84 35.14 11.27
CA ASN A 366 16.20 34.67 11.01
C ASN A 366 16.64 35.01 9.58
N PRO A 367 17.17 36.24 9.36
CA PRO A 367 17.56 36.76 8.04
C PRO A 367 18.56 35.88 7.28
N SER A 368 19.29 35.00 7.97
CA SER A 368 20.35 34.16 7.36
C SER A 368 19.84 33.06 6.43
N THR A 369 18.53 32.80 6.39
CA THR A 369 17.89 31.78 5.53
C THR A 369 17.06 32.37 4.40
N TRP A 370 17.02 33.70 4.28
CA TRP A 370 15.99 34.42 3.53
C TRP A 370 16.39 34.83 2.11
N ASP A 371 17.64 34.63 1.72
CA ASP A 371 18.14 34.90 0.37
C ASP A 371 18.83 33.64 -0.16
N THR A 372 18.02 32.62 -0.45
CA THR A 372 18.52 31.36 -1.01
C THR A 372 18.15 31.25 -2.48
N ASN A 373 19.08 30.71 -3.25
CA ASN A 373 18.83 30.37 -4.64
C ASN A 373 17.77 29.27 -4.71
N VAL A 374 16.67 29.55 -5.38
CA VAL A 374 15.61 28.59 -5.70
C VAL A 374 15.69 28.26 -7.17
N THR A 375 15.85 26.97 -7.46
CA THR A 375 15.83 26.45 -8.82
C THR A 375 14.39 26.10 -9.20
N VAL A 376 13.92 26.70 -10.28
CA VAL A 376 12.64 26.36 -10.92
C VAL A 376 12.96 25.42 -12.07
N GLU A 377 12.70 24.13 -11.87
CA GLU A 377 13.00 23.09 -12.84
C GLU A 377 11.99 23.06 -13.99
N LYS A 378 12.50 22.93 -15.22
CA LYS A 378 11.71 22.56 -16.39
C LYS A 378 11.28 21.10 -16.23
N ASN A 379 10.02 20.91 -15.86
CA ASN A 379 9.42 19.60 -15.64
C ASN A 379 7.92 19.61 -15.97
N SER A 380 7.25 18.48 -15.75
CA SER A 380 5.83 18.29 -16.04
C SER A 380 4.88 19.16 -15.18
N ASN A 381 5.39 19.92 -14.22
CA ASN A 381 4.59 20.81 -13.38
C ASN A 381 4.23 22.14 -14.07
N LEU A 382 4.82 22.43 -15.25
CA LEU A 382 4.55 23.61 -16.06
C LEU A 382 4.83 24.96 -15.36
N ASN A 383 5.65 24.97 -14.29
CA ASN A 383 6.01 26.19 -13.56
C ASN A 383 6.94 27.11 -14.38
N THR A 384 7.68 26.57 -15.35
CA THR A 384 8.54 27.34 -16.27
C THR A 384 7.81 27.77 -17.55
N ARG A 385 6.55 27.35 -17.72
CA ARG A 385 5.77 27.69 -18.92
C ARG A 385 5.26 29.11 -18.85
N VAL A 386 5.51 29.88 -19.90
CA VAL A 386 4.90 31.19 -20.13
C VAL A 386 3.95 31.10 -21.32
N GLU A 387 2.78 31.73 -21.21
CA GLU A 387 1.74 31.72 -22.24
C GLU A 387 1.39 33.15 -22.68
N ILE A 388 1.04 33.31 -23.95
CA ILE A 388 0.53 34.56 -24.50
C ILE A 388 -0.84 34.83 -23.87
N VAL A 389 -0.96 35.92 -23.13
CA VAL A 389 -2.21 36.32 -22.47
C VAL A 389 -2.91 37.49 -23.15
N GLY A 390 -2.19 38.25 -23.98
CA GLY A 390 -2.73 39.41 -24.70
C GLY A 390 -1.77 39.95 -25.76
N PHE A 391 -2.27 40.89 -26.54
CA PHE A 391 -1.58 41.54 -27.66
C PHE A 391 -1.72 43.05 -27.50
N ASP A 392 -0.62 43.79 -27.58
CA ASP A 392 -0.58 45.26 -27.49
C ASP A 392 -1.28 45.86 -26.25
N ASP A 393 -1.32 45.12 -25.13
CA ASP A 393 -2.01 45.58 -23.91
C ASP A 393 -1.45 46.92 -23.37
N TYR A 394 -0.21 47.27 -23.73
CA TYR A 394 0.45 48.51 -23.32
C TYR A 394 1.03 49.33 -24.49
N TYR A 395 0.52 49.16 -25.71
CA TYR A 395 1.05 49.86 -26.88
C TYR A 395 0.75 51.37 -26.81
N TYR A 396 1.79 52.20 -26.75
CA TYR A 396 1.73 53.64 -26.43
C TYR A 396 1.08 53.98 -25.09
N ILE A 397 1.13 53.05 -24.13
CA ILE A 397 0.56 53.24 -22.80
C ILE A 397 1.69 53.28 -21.78
N GLY A 398 1.82 54.40 -21.06
CA GLY A 398 2.76 54.56 -19.97
C GLY A 398 3.09 56.03 -19.71
N ASN A 399 4.03 56.28 -18.81
CA ASN A 399 4.50 57.64 -18.47
C ASN A 399 5.97 57.85 -18.81
N THR A 400 6.88 57.33 -17.98
CA THR A 400 8.33 57.46 -18.25
C THR A 400 8.87 56.37 -19.17
N ALA A 401 8.28 55.17 -19.08
CA ALA A 401 8.46 54.07 -20.03
C ALA A 401 7.10 53.72 -20.64
N TYR A 402 7.02 53.76 -21.97
CA TYR A 402 5.83 53.37 -22.72
C TYR A 402 6.28 52.60 -23.98
N PRO A 403 5.88 51.33 -24.15
CA PRO A 403 6.22 50.56 -25.33
C PRO A 403 5.73 51.23 -26.62
N THR A 404 6.65 51.55 -27.54
CA THR A 404 6.33 52.13 -28.86
C THR A 404 6.38 51.12 -30.00
N ALA A 405 6.87 49.91 -29.71
CA ALA A 405 6.81 48.77 -30.61
C ALA A 405 5.60 47.90 -30.25
N HIS A 406 5.00 47.30 -31.28
CA HIS A 406 3.99 46.26 -31.12
C HIS A 406 4.59 45.08 -30.35
N HIS A 407 3.81 44.48 -29.46
CA HIS A 407 4.31 43.47 -28.53
C HIS A 407 3.24 42.48 -28.10
N VAL A 408 3.72 41.39 -27.52
CA VAL A 408 2.90 40.33 -26.95
C VAL A 408 3.09 40.29 -25.45
N THR A 409 1.99 40.18 -24.71
CA THR A 409 2.04 39.99 -23.26
C THR A 409 2.16 38.51 -22.94
N PHE A 410 3.26 38.12 -22.31
CA PHE A 410 3.45 36.79 -21.74
C PHE A 410 3.20 36.80 -20.24
N MET A 411 2.68 35.70 -19.72
CA MET A 411 2.54 35.47 -18.29
C MET A 411 2.81 34.01 -17.96
N PHE A 412 3.34 33.73 -16.77
CA PHE A 412 3.53 32.36 -16.32
C PHE A 412 2.20 31.58 -16.22
N GLN A 413 2.17 30.37 -16.76
CA GLN A 413 0.99 29.50 -16.73
C GLN A 413 0.73 28.97 -15.31
N ASN A 414 1.78 28.70 -14.53
CA ASN A 414 1.72 28.25 -13.14
C ASN A 414 2.62 29.13 -12.26
N ILE A 415 2.68 28.85 -10.96
CA ILE A 415 3.42 29.65 -9.99
C ILE A 415 4.90 29.20 -9.97
N PRO A 416 5.85 30.00 -10.50
CA PRO A 416 7.27 29.67 -10.42
C PRO A 416 7.82 29.84 -9.00
N LEU A 417 7.38 30.88 -8.27
CA LEU A 417 7.98 31.31 -7.00
C LEU A 417 6.92 31.78 -5.99
N VAL A 418 7.30 31.84 -4.71
CA VAL A 418 6.48 32.45 -3.64
C VAL A 418 7.32 33.50 -2.93
N ALA A 419 6.67 34.60 -2.59
CA ALA A 419 7.26 35.65 -1.78
C ALA A 419 6.16 36.46 -1.09
N PRO A 420 6.45 37.10 0.06
CA PRO A 420 5.58 38.12 0.62
C PRO A 420 5.65 39.42 -0.19
N PHE A 421 4.67 40.30 0.03
CA PHE A 421 4.74 41.65 -0.52
C PHE A 421 5.79 42.51 0.21
N ASN A 422 5.87 42.37 1.56
CA ASN A 422 6.90 42.96 2.42
C ASN A 422 7.20 42.03 3.61
N VAL A 423 8.42 42.02 4.17
CA VAL A 423 8.85 40.99 5.15
C VAL A 423 8.59 41.31 6.61
N VAL A 424 8.21 42.54 6.93
CA VAL A 424 8.05 42.96 8.33
C VAL A 424 6.70 42.54 8.89
N ASN A 425 6.74 41.73 9.95
CA ASN A 425 5.68 41.57 10.95
C ASN A 425 6.16 42.28 12.23
N PRO A 426 5.55 43.40 12.70
CA PRO A 426 6.13 44.18 13.79
C PRO A 426 6.00 43.44 15.14
N PRO A 427 7.06 43.45 15.98
CA PRO A 427 6.92 43.16 17.41
C PRO A 427 6.31 44.38 18.10
N THR A 428 5.10 44.20 18.64
CA THR A 428 4.47 44.98 19.73
C THR A 428 4.64 46.52 19.75
N GLY A 429 3.54 47.24 19.57
CA GLY A 429 3.19 48.31 20.53
C GLY A 429 3.31 49.78 20.11
N THR A 430 3.97 50.12 19.00
CA THR A 430 3.87 51.46 18.40
C THR A 430 3.83 51.29 16.87
N SER A 431 2.86 51.91 16.20
CA SER A 431 2.56 51.68 14.77
C SER A 431 3.79 51.85 13.87
N PRO A 432 4.21 50.76 13.19
CA PRO A 432 4.18 50.79 11.74
C PRO A 432 3.70 49.42 11.23
N TRP A 433 2.38 49.25 11.13
CA TRP A 433 1.85 48.23 10.23
C TRP A 433 2.42 48.49 8.85
N SER A 434 2.68 47.43 8.10
CA SER A 434 3.26 47.37 6.75
C SER A 434 2.53 48.24 5.72
N THR A 435 2.45 49.55 5.93
CA THR A 435 2.05 50.52 4.93
C THR A 435 3.12 50.39 3.88
N THR A 436 2.78 49.76 2.77
CA THR A 436 3.61 49.93 1.60
C THR A 436 3.39 51.38 1.20
N VAL A 437 4.24 52.26 1.73
CA VAL A 437 4.22 53.68 1.40
C VAL A 437 4.40 53.72 -0.11
N GLY A 438 3.35 54.11 -0.83
CA GLY A 438 3.31 53.97 -2.28
C GLY A 438 3.00 52.55 -2.77
N GLY A 439 2.03 51.83 -2.19
CA GLY A 439 1.37 50.65 -2.79
C GLY A 439 2.32 49.62 -3.43
N TYR A 440 1.94 49.02 -4.55
CA TYR A 440 2.81 48.06 -5.26
C TYR A 440 4.17 48.68 -5.67
N ALA A 441 4.20 49.95 -6.08
CA ALA A 441 5.41 50.63 -6.55
C ALA A 441 6.53 50.71 -5.49
N GLY A 442 6.15 50.83 -4.21
CA GLY A 442 7.05 50.88 -3.06
C GLY A 442 7.23 49.54 -2.34
N SER A 443 6.71 48.44 -2.91
CA SER A 443 6.82 47.11 -2.28
C SER A 443 8.20 46.48 -2.47
N GLU A 444 8.62 45.72 -1.47
CA GLU A 444 9.85 44.91 -1.55
C GLU A 444 9.71 43.82 -2.63
N LEU A 445 8.51 43.25 -2.80
CA LEU A 445 8.23 42.29 -3.88
C LEU A 445 8.48 42.87 -5.28
N LYS A 446 8.08 44.11 -5.55
CA LYS A 446 8.38 44.75 -6.84
C LYS A 446 9.88 44.88 -7.07
N ALA A 447 10.64 45.30 -6.05
CA ALA A 447 12.10 45.32 -6.15
C ALA A 447 12.66 43.91 -6.44
N HIS A 448 12.05 42.88 -5.85
CA HIS A 448 12.44 41.49 -6.04
C HIS A 448 12.12 40.90 -7.42
N LEU A 449 11.11 41.41 -8.13
CA LEU A 449 10.83 40.98 -9.52
C LEU A 449 12.05 41.20 -10.44
N GLY A 450 12.93 42.14 -10.10
CA GLY A 450 14.22 42.33 -10.78
C GLY A 450 15.11 41.09 -10.76
N ASN A 451 15.10 40.29 -9.68
CA ASN A 451 15.87 39.05 -9.61
C ASN A 451 15.34 37.99 -10.59
N ILE A 452 14.01 37.94 -10.77
CA ILE A 452 13.38 37.07 -11.77
C ILE A 452 13.80 37.49 -13.17
N TYR A 453 13.75 38.79 -13.47
CA TYR A 453 14.22 39.32 -14.76
C TYR A 453 15.68 38.96 -15.02
N THR A 454 16.57 39.17 -14.04
CA THR A 454 17.99 38.82 -14.17
C THR A 454 18.21 37.33 -14.41
N ALA A 455 17.50 36.45 -13.70
CA ALA A 455 17.61 35.01 -13.88
C ALA A 455 17.12 34.52 -15.25
N LEU A 456 16.19 35.26 -15.87
CA LEU A 456 15.65 34.96 -17.19
C LEU A 456 16.38 35.69 -18.33
N ALA A 457 17.36 36.55 -18.05
CA ALA A 457 18.00 37.39 -19.05
C ALA A 457 18.60 36.58 -20.23
N SER A 458 19.21 35.43 -19.96
CA SER A 458 19.75 34.54 -21.01
C SER A 458 18.65 33.86 -21.82
N GLN A 459 17.48 33.63 -21.24
CA GLN A 459 16.33 33.02 -21.91
C GLN A 459 15.72 33.96 -22.95
N PHE A 460 15.79 35.27 -22.75
CA PHE A 460 15.22 36.25 -23.67
C PHE A 460 16.12 36.57 -24.88
N GLY A 461 17.41 36.23 -24.84
CA GLY A 461 18.35 36.61 -25.89
C GLY A 461 18.37 38.12 -26.13
N SER A 462 18.39 38.53 -27.41
CA SER A 462 18.28 39.94 -27.80
C SER A 462 16.85 40.49 -27.77
N ALA A 463 15.84 39.63 -27.59
CA ALA A 463 14.43 40.03 -27.59
C ALA A 463 14.00 40.77 -26.33
N THR A 464 14.84 40.83 -25.29
CA THR A 464 14.68 41.51 -23.98
C THR A 464 13.34 42.22 -23.73
N PRO A 465 12.59 41.85 -22.67
CA PRO A 465 11.29 42.42 -22.42
C PRO A 465 11.23 43.96 -22.43
N LEU A 466 10.20 44.51 -23.08
CA LEU A 466 9.98 45.94 -23.16
C LEU A 466 9.59 46.50 -21.79
N ALA A 467 10.15 47.66 -21.47
CA ALA A 467 9.82 48.38 -20.25
C ALA A 467 8.46 49.07 -20.37
N VAL A 468 7.66 48.98 -19.31
CA VAL A 468 6.38 49.68 -19.17
C VAL A 468 6.27 50.34 -17.81
N ASP A 469 5.78 51.58 -17.79
CA ASP A 469 5.43 52.31 -16.56
C ASP A 469 3.91 52.31 -16.42
N ARG A 470 3.38 51.56 -15.45
CA ARG A 470 1.93 51.33 -15.30
C ARG A 470 1.35 52.23 -14.21
N TYR A 471 0.15 52.77 -14.45
CA TYR A 471 -0.57 53.58 -13.48
C TYR A 471 -1.47 52.71 -12.61
N VAL A 472 -1.03 52.38 -11.40
CA VAL A 472 -1.66 51.37 -10.55
C VAL A 472 -2.23 52.01 -9.29
N ALA A 473 -3.32 51.44 -8.77
CA ALA A 473 -3.97 51.90 -7.56
C ALA A 473 -3.05 51.78 -6.33
N THR A 474 -3.21 52.74 -5.41
CA THR A 474 -2.70 52.66 -4.05
C THR A 474 -3.87 52.76 -3.08
N HIS A 475 -3.64 52.54 -1.79
CA HIS A 475 -4.71 52.75 -0.81
C HIS A 475 -5.14 54.23 -0.83
N ASN A 476 -6.42 54.47 -1.17
CA ASN A 476 -7.05 55.79 -1.34
C ASN A 476 -6.47 56.70 -2.44
N SER A 477 -5.55 56.23 -3.29
CA SER A 477 -4.91 57.03 -4.35
C SER A 477 -4.46 56.14 -5.53
N SER A 478 -3.61 56.66 -6.40
CA SER A 478 -3.04 55.96 -7.57
C SER A 478 -1.71 56.60 -7.95
N GLN A 479 -0.80 55.83 -8.54
CA GLN A 479 0.54 56.30 -8.88
C GLN A 479 1.12 55.55 -10.09
N TRP A 480 2.17 56.12 -10.69
CA TRP A 480 3.02 55.44 -11.65
C TRP A 480 4.01 54.51 -10.94
N CYS A 481 4.20 53.30 -11.47
CA CYS A 481 5.08 52.30 -10.86
C CYS A 481 6.56 52.51 -11.21
N GLY A 482 6.86 53.38 -12.16
CA GLY A 482 8.18 53.49 -12.79
C GLY A 482 8.38 52.39 -13.84
N SER A 483 9.52 52.44 -14.53
CA SER A 483 9.89 51.49 -15.59
C SER A 483 10.01 50.05 -15.06
N GLU A 484 9.22 49.12 -15.61
CA GLU A 484 9.24 47.69 -15.28
C GLU A 484 9.37 46.83 -16.55
N GLN A 485 10.35 45.91 -16.62
CA GLN A 485 10.43 44.90 -17.70
C GLN A 485 9.60 43.64 -17.40
N ILE A 486 9.41 43.37 -16.11
CA ILE A 486 8.60 42.28 -15.59
C ILE A 486 7.77 42.83 -14.44
N PHE A 487 6.49 42.46 -14.38
CA PHE A 487 5.56 43.09 -13.44
C PHE A 487 4.48 42.12 -12.98
N LEU A 488 3.85 42.42 -11.85
CA LEU A 488 2.63 41.70 -11.43
C LEU A 488 1.38 42.28 -12.11
N PRO A 489 0.46 41.44 -12.59
CA PRO A 489 -0.82 41.91 -13.13
C PRO A 489 -1.72 42.47 -12.03
N THR A 490 -2.63 43.36 -12.40
CA THR A 490 -3.65 43.94 -11.51
C THR A 490 -4.95 43.12 -11.52
N ASN A 491 -5.92 43.44 -10.64
CA ASN A 491 -7.27 42.87 -10.75
C ASN A 491 -7.86 43.14 -12.13
N GLN A 492 -7.62 44.33 -12.67
CA GLN A 492 -8.09 44.70 -14.00
C GLN A 492 -7.49 43.81 -15.09
N ASN A 493 -6.20 43.48 -15.03
CA ASN A 493 -5.57 42.60 -16.01
C ASN A 493 -6.17 41.19 -16.01
N ILE A 494 -6.64 40.71 -14.85
CA ILE A 494 -7.11 39.33 -14.70
C ILE A 494 -8.63 39.21 -14.87
N PHE A 495 -9.38 40.05 -14.16
CA PHE A 495 -10.83 39.97 -14.07
C PHE A 495 -11.57 40.99 -14.95
N GLY A 496 -10.87 42.02 -15.42
CA GLY A 496 -11.51 43.14 -16.12
C GLY A 496 -12.31 44.07 -15.21
N ASP A 497 -12.16 43.90 -13.89
CA ASP A 497 -12.76 44.73 -12.85
C ASP A 497 -11.73 44.97 -11.73
N THR A 498 -12.01 45.98 -10.90
CA THR A 498 -11.22 46.42 -9.76
C THR A 498 -11.25 45.46 -8.57
N GLY A 499 -12.24 44.57 -8.47
CA GLY A 499 -12.32 43.56 -7.42
C GLY A 499 -12.30 44.18 -6.02
N PHE A 500 -11.29 43.79 -5.21
CA PHE A 500 -11.10 44.31 -3.84
C PHE A 500 -10.07 45.44 -3.75
N ALA A 501 -9.54 45.94 -4.88
CA ALA A 501 -8.46 46.93 -4.87
C ALA A 501 -8.96 48.35 -4.58
N HIS A 502 -10.04 48.81 -5.24
CA HIS A 502 -10.67 50.13 -5.03
C HIS A 502 -11.91 50.36 -5.95
N ALA A 503 -13.07 50.83 -5.46
CA ALA A 503 -14.27 51.04 -6.31
C ALA A 503 -14.35 52.38 -7.08
N ASN A 504 -13.67 53.45 -6.63
CA ASN A 504 -13.90 54.85 -7.07
C ASN A 504 -12.75 55.58 -7.83
N ARG A 505 -11.70 54.91 -8.33
CA ARG A 505 -10.50 55.60 -8.90
C ARG A 505 -10.25 55.32 -10.39
N GLY A 506 -11.18 54.64 -11.07
CA GLY A 506 -11.02 54.24 -12.46
C GLY A 506 -9.96 53.15 -12.62
N VAL A 507 -10.07 52.39 -13.71
CA VAL A 507 -9.06 51.43 -14.12
C VAL A 507 -7.98 52.25 -14.83
N GLY A 508 -6.72 52.21 -14.36
CA GLY A 508 -5.65 53.10 -14.82
C GLY A 508 -5.24 52.84 -16.27
N THR A 509 -4.01 52.43 -16.49
CA THR A 509 -3.52 52.06 -17.82
C THR A 509 -3.86 50.62 -18.24
N GLN A 510 -4.52 49.85 -17.36
CA GLN A 510 -4.68 48.40 -17.51
C GLN A 510 -6.01 48.03 -18.18
N ARG A 511 -5.96 46.96 -18.97
CA ARG A 511 -7.13 46.28 -19.54
C ARG A 511 -7.04 44.79 -19.21
N GLN A 512 -8.19 44.09 -19.26
CA GLN A 512 -8.21 42.65 -19.06
C GLN A 512 -7.42 41.97 -20.18
N PHE A 513 -6.48 41.11 -19.82
CA PHE A 513 -5.79 40.28 -20.79
C PHE A 513 -6.79 39.34 -21.46
N ALA A 514 -6.80 39.36 -22.79
CA ALA A 514 -7.83 38.70 -23.59
C ALA A 514 -7.93 37.19 -23.33
N LEU A 515 -6.84 36.52 -22.91
CA LEU A 515 -6.90 35.10 -22.54
C LEU A 515 -7.86 34.85 -21.37
N PHE A 516 -7.90 35.73 -20.37
CA PHE A 516 -8.70 35.51 -19.17
C PHE A 516 -10.19 35.85 -19.36
N SER A 517 -10.53 36.73 -20.30
CA SER A 517 -11.92 36.98 -20.68
C SER A 517 -12.51 35.81 -21.47
N LEU A 518 -11.69 35.16 -22.32
CA LEU A 518 -12.12 34.03 -23.15
C LEU A 518 -11.99 32.67 -22.44
N ASN A 519 -11.02 32.53 -21.53
CA ASN A 519 -10.75 31.29 -20.83
C ASN A 519 -10.48 31.53 -19.33
N PRO A 520 -11.54 31.75 -18.53
CA PRO A 520 -11.38 32.05 -17.10
C PRO A 520 -10.75 30.90 -16.31
N SER A 521 -10.70 29.66 -16.84
CA SER A 521 -10.02 28.57 -16.13
C SER A 521 -8.51 28.82 -15.99
N LYS A 522 -7.93 29.64 -16.86
CA LYS A 522 -6.51 30.03 -16.85
C LYS A 522 -6.16 30.97 -15.70
N ILE A 523 -7.14 31.56 -15.02
CA ILE A 523 -6.96 32.38 -13.82
C ILE A 523 -6.47 31.53 -12.64
N MET A 524 -6.90 30.26 -12.58
CA MET A 524 -6.50 29.32 -11.52
C MET A 524 -5.12 28.74 -11.80
N LYS A 525 -4.18 28.96 -10.87
CA LYS A 525 -2.77 28.56 -11.02
C LYS A 525 -2.41 27.43 -10.04
N ARG A 526 -1.40 26.62 -10.39
CA ARG A 526 -0.85 25.54 -9.55
C ARG A 526 0.63 25.78 -9.27
N ARG A 527 1.20 25.05 -8.31
CA ARG A 527 2.65 25.03 -8.04
C ARG A 527 3.11 23.59 -7.91
N ASN A 528 4.23 23.23 -8.55
CA ASN A 528 4.90 21.94 -8.41
C ASN A 528 3.94 20.74 -8.61
N GLY A 529 3.02 20.84 -9.57
CA GLY A 529 2.07 19.78 -9.89
C GLY A 529 1.07 19.43 -8.78
N SER A 530 1.08 20.18 -7.68
CA SER A 530 0.23 19.89 -6.53
C SER A 530 -1.24 20.17 -6.83
N SER A 531 -2.10 19.23 -6.45
CA SER A 531 -3.49 19.50 -6.12
C SER A 531 -3.52 19.75 -4.61
N PRO A 532 -3.76 20.99 -4.14
CA PRO A 532 -4.74 21.93 -4.71
C PRO A 532 -4.17 23.13 -5.47
N ARG A 533 -5.07 23.80 -6.22
CA ARG A 533 -4.91 25.16 -6.77
C ARG A 533 -4.40 26.12 -5.70
N GLN A 534 -3.54 27.06 -6.09
CA GLN A 534 -2.82 27.94 -5.16
C GLN A 534 -3.17 29.40 -5.39
N THR A 535 -3.16 30.19 -4.32
CA THR A 535 -3.36 31.63 -4.38
C THR A 535 -2.09 32.35 -4.81
N TRP A 536 -2.24 33.45 -5.55
CA TRP A 536 -1.13 34.24 -6.06
C TRP A 536 -1.45 35.74 -6.12
N TRP A 537 -0.41 36.55 -5.98
CA TRP A 537 -0.49 38.00 -5.77
C TRP A 537 -0.91 38.80 -7.00
N LEU A 538 -1.60 39.91 -6.76
CA LEU A 538 -1.90 40.96 -7.73
C LEU A 538 -1.27 42.29 -7.29
N ALA A 539 -0.95 43.15 -8.25
CA ALA A 539 -0.18 44.38 -8.05
C ALA A 539 -0.95 45.53 -7.36
N GLU A 540 -1.90 45.26 -6.48
CA GLU A 540 -2.75 46.31 -5.89
C GLU A 540 -3.06 46.06 -4.42
N PRO A 541 -2.98 47.08 -3.54
CA PRO A 541 -3.47 46.99 -2.17
C PRO A 541 -5.00 46.84 -2.13
N SER A 542 -5.55 46.39 -1.01
CA SER A 542 -7.00 46.34 -0.81
C SER A 542 -7.60 47.73 -0.58
N GLU A 543 -8.87 47.90 -0.95
CA GLU A 543 -9.60 49.16 -0.79
C GLU A 543 -9.61 49.63 0.67
N GLY A 544 -9.90 48.71 1.59
CA GLY A 544 -10.01 49.00 3.03
C GLY A 544 -8.68 49.09 3.77
N SER A 545 -7.54 48.73 3.16
CA SER A 545 -6.26 48.69 3.88
C SER A 545 -5.03 48.82 2.98
N SER A 546 -4.08 49.65 3.43
CA SER A 546 -2.72 49.77 2.87
C SER A 546 -1.75 48.67 3.31
N THR A 547 -2.19 47.76 4.19
CA THR A 547 -1.39 46.65 4.73
C THR A 547 -1.75 45.30 4.10
N ASN A 548 -2.89 45.25 3.40
CA ASN A 548 -3.36 44.07 2.68
C ASN A 548 -3.21 44.28 1.18
N PHE A 549 -2.79 43.23 0.46
CA PHE A 549 -2.74 43.21 -0.99
C PHE A 549 -3.74 42.24 -1.56
N THR A 550 -4.21 42.56 -2.76
CA THR A 550 -5.14 41.74 -3.50
C THR A 550 -4.42 40.54 -4.12
N PHE A 551 -5.17 39.46 -4.29
CA PHE A 551 -4.68 38.20 -4.81
C PHE A 551 -5.79 37.49 -5.57
N VAL A 552 -5.42 36.47 -6.36
CA VAL A 552 -6.35 35.50 -6.94
C VAL A 552 -6.41 34.25 -6.08
N SER A 553 -7.59 33.96 -5.51
CA SER A 553 -7.89 32.78 -4.71
C SER A 553 -7.58 31.49 -5.46
N GLY A 554 -7.23 30.42 -4.74
CA GLY A 554 -7.19 29.06 -5.32
C GLY A 554 -8.52 28.63 -5.97
N PHE A 555 -9.63 29.32 -5.68
CA PHE A 555 -10.93 29.13 -6.33
C PHE A 555 -11.17 30.01 -7.56
N GLY A 556 -10.22 30.90 -7.92
CA GLY A 556 -10.27 31.72 -9.14
C GLY A 556 -11.04 33.04 -9.03
N HIS A 557 -11.28 33.55 -7.82
CA HIS A 557 -11.90 34.86 -7.58
C HIS A 557 -10.92 35.82 -6.89
N PRO A 558 -11.09 37.15 -6.98
CA PRO A 558 -10.25 38.09 -6.26
C PRO A 558 -10.51 37.99 -4.74
N TYR A 559 -9.50 38.29 -3.94
CA TYR A 559 -9.59 38.48 -2.48
C TYR A 559 -8.38 39.30 -2.01
N TYR A 560 -8.19 39.49 -0.69
CA TYR A 560 -7.03 40.19 -0.14
C TYR A 560 -6.45 39.50 1.10
N TYR A 561 -5.14 39.67 1.33
CA TYR A 561 -4.45 39.17 2.52
C TYR A 561 -3.37 40.13 3.00
N TYR A 562 -2.89 39.89 4.21
CA TYR A 562 -1.75 40.61 4.78
C TYR A 562 -0.52 40.51 3.88
N SER A 563 0.11 41.65 3.62
CA SER A 563 1.32 41.74 2.78
C SER A 563 2.53 40.95 3.31
N SER A 564 2.52 40.56 4.59
CA SER A 564 3.59 39.79 5.24
C SER A 564 3.56 38.28 5.00
N TYR A 565 2.52 37.75 4.35
CA TYR A 565 2.43 36.33 4.03
C TYR A 565 3.02 36.01 2.67
N ALA A 566 3.66 34.86 2.51
CA ALA A 566 4.16 34.41 1.22
C ALA A 566 3.04 33.73 0.41
N LEU A 567 2.69 34.32 -0.74
CA LEU A 567 1.79 33.73 -1.74
C LEU A 567 2.52 33.55 -3.08
N GLY A 568 1.86 32.93 -4.06
CA GLY A 568 2.41 32.74 -5.39
C GLY A 568 2.73 34.05 -6.12
N VAL A 569 3.86 34.09 -6.82
CA VAL A 569 4.29 35.20 -7.66
C VAL A 569 4.17 34.76 -9.11
N VAL A 570 3.27 35.38 -9.87
CA VAL A 570 3.01 35.04 -11.28
C VAL A 570 3.18 36.32 -12.12
N PRO A 571 4.40 36.62 -12.56
CA PRO A 571 4.67 37.84 -13.28
C PRO A 571 4.27 37.75 -14.76
N ALA A 572 4.09 38.92 -15.36
CA ALA A 572 3.92 39.14 -16.79
C ALA A 572 5.03 40.05 -17.35
N PHE A 573 5.28 39.96 -18.65
CA PHE A 573 6.28 40.75 -19.37
C PHE A 573 5.89 40.89 -20.85
N LEU A 574 6.50 41.85 -21.54
CA LEU A 574 6.16 42.24 -22.91
C LEU A 574 7.30 41.91 -23.87
N ILE A 575 7.05 41.18 -24.95
CA ILE A 575 8.06 40.82 -25.97
C ILE A 575 7.73 41.47 -27.31
#